data_AF-A0A1Q7VK77-F1
#
_entry.id   AF-A0A1Q7VK77-F1
#
_cell.length_a   1.000
_cell.length_b   1.000
_cell.length_c   1.000
_cell.angle_alpha   90.00
_cell.angle_beta   90.00
_cell.angle_gamma   90.00
#
_symmetry.space_group_name_H-M   'P 1'
#
loop_
_entity.id
_entity.type
_entity.pdbx_description
1 polymer ?
#
loop_
_entity_poly.entity_id
_entity_poly.type
_entity_poly.pdbx_seq_one_letter_code
_entity_poly.pdbx_strand_id
1 'polypeptide(L)' 'MVNAPGLIDSGYRGEVRVVLLNTDRAETFVVEPGMRIAQLVVLEVPQLELVETEELPESERGVRGFGSSRAR' A
#
# COMPACT_ATOMS: atom_id res chain seq x y z
N MET A 1 -5.47 -7.90 10.33
CA MET A 1 -4.74 -6.78 9.71
C MET A 1 -4.02 -7.35 8.50
N VAL A 2 -4.28 -6.85 7.29
CA VAL A 2 -3.56 -7.25 6.07
C VAL A 2 -2.37 -6.30 5.84
N ASN A 3 -1.31 -6.77 5.20
CA ASN A 3 -0.25 -5.91 4.70
C ASN A 3 -0.77 -5.20 3.43
N ALA A 4 -1.55 -4.14 3.61
CA ALA A 4 -2.10 -3.39 2.49
C ALA A 4 -1.36 -2.04 2.34
N PRO A 5 -0.73 -1.76 1.18
CA PRO A 5 -0.46 -2.69 0.06
C PRO A 5 0.66 -3.70 0.39
N GLY A 6 0.63 -4.87 -0.27
CA GLY A 6 1.68 -5.87 -0.15
C GLY A 6 2.90 -5.46 -0.98
N LEU A 7 3.83 -4.70 -0.37
CA LEU A 7 5.06 -4.25 -1.04
C LEU A 7 6.01 -5.43 -1.25
N ILE A 8 6.50 -5.59 -2.48
CA ILE A 8 7.49 -6.59 -2.86
C ILE A 8 8.74 -5.85 -3.31
N ASP A 9 9.86 -6.05 -2.60
CA ASP A 9 11.14 -5.42 -2.95
C ASP A 9 11.72 -5.98 -4.25
N SER A 10 12.40 -5.13 -5.01
CA SER A 10 13.09 -5.52 -6.26
C SER A 10 14.15 -6.60 -6.06
N GLY A 11 14.72 -6.70 -4.85
CA GLY A 11 15.67 -7.73 -4.44
C GLY A 11 15.04 -9.07 -4.03
N TYR A 12 13.73 -9.14 -3.84
CA TYR A 12 13.07 -10.36 -3.36
C TYR A 12 13.13 -11.47 -4.42
N ARG A 13 13.52 -12.67 -4.00
CA ARG A 13 13.60 -13.88 -4.85
C ARG A 13 12.88 -15.10 -4.27
N GLY A 14 12.23 -14.92 -3.12
CA GLY A 14 11.40 -15.96 -2.53
C GLY A 14 10.09 -16.16 -3.29
N GLU A 15 9.31 -17.13 -2.83
CA GLU A 15 7.97 -17.35 -3.35
C GLU A 15 7.05 -16.18 -2.96
N VAL A 16 6.40 -15.58 -3.96
CA VAL A 16 5.41 -14.52 -3.70
C VAL A 16 4.18 -15.16 -3.07
N ARG A 17 3.87 -14.75 -1.83
CA ARG A 17 2.67 -15.16 -1.09
C ARG A 17 1.67 -14.02 -1.03
N VAL A 18 0.37 -14.35 -1.11
CA VAL A 18 -0.73 -13.40 -0.97
C VAL A 18 -1.34 -13.55 0.43
N VAL A 19 -1.34 -12.49 1.22
CA VAL A 19 -2.04 -12.45 2.52
C VAL A 19 -3.49 -12.10 2.27
N LEU A 20 -4.39 -13.08 2.41
CA LEU A 20 -5.83 -12.88 2.27
C LEU A 20 -6.48 -12.61 3.63
N LEU A 21 -7.43 -11.68 3.66
CA LEU A 21 -8.37 -11.51 4.76
C LEU A 21 -9.77 -11.54 4.20
N ASN A 22 -10.54 -12.53 4.61
CA ASN A 22 -11.98 -12.49 4.45
C ASN A 22 -12.56 -11.54 5.51
N THR A 23 -13.18 -10.45 5.07
CA THR A 23 -13.84 -9.49 5.96
C THR A 23 -15.32 -9.80 6.19
N ASP A 24 -15.87 -10.77 5.45
CA ASP A 24 -17.21 -11.28 5.74
C ASP A 24 -17.19 -12.05 7.07
N ARG A 25 -18.18 -11.78 7.91
CA ARG A 25 -18.29 -12.36 9.26
C ARG A 25 -19.17 -13.61 9.30
N ALA A 26 -20.01 -13.81 8.30
CA ALA A 26 -20.97 -14.89 8.24
C ALA A 26 -20.53 -15.95 7.22
N GLU A 27 -19.99 -15.52 6.08
CA GLU A 27 -19.71 -16.41 4.96
C GLU A 27 -18.25 -16.81 4.88
N THR A 28 -18.00 -18.09 4.64
CA THR A 28 -16.65 -18.62 4.38
C THR A 28 -16.27 -18.42 2.93
N PHE A 29 -15.01 -18.04 2.68
CA PHE A 29 -14.45 -17.98 1.34
C PHE A 29 -13.46 -19.13 1.13
N VAL A 30 -13.70 -19.94 0.10
CA VAL A 30 -12.82 -21.06 -0.28
C VAL A 30 -11.99 -20.66 -1.49
N VAL A 31 -10.68 -20.76 -1.38
CA VAL A 31 -9.74 -20.57 -2.49
C VAL A 31 -9.45 -21.91 -3.14
N GLU A 32 -9.67 -22.00 -4.43
CA GLU A 32 -9.33 -23.18 -5.23
C GLU A 32 -8.04 -22.98 -6.05
N PRO A 33 -7.30 -24.05 -6.35
CA PRO A 33 -6.15 -23.97 -7.24
C PRO A 33 -6.52 -23.33 -8.60
N GLY A 34 -5.74 -22.32 -9.01
CA GLY A 34 -5.97 -21.56 -10.24
C GLY A 34 -6.93 -20.37 -10.10
N MET A 35 -7.55 -20.18 -8.94
CA MET A 35 -8.39 -19.01 -8.68
C MET A 35 -7.54 -17.74 -8.65
N ARG A 36 -8.01 -16.68 -9.33
CA ARG A 36 -7.38 -15.35 -9.26
C ARG A 36 -7.78 -14.69 -7.95
N ILE A 37 -6.80 -14.47 -7.06
CA ILE A 37 -7.03 -13.98 -5.68
C ILE A 37 -6.35 -12.64 -5.36
N ALA A 38 -5.57 -12.10 -6.29
CA ALA A 38 -4.92 -10.79 -6.17
C ALA A 38 -4.53 -10.27 -7.56
N GLN A 39 -4.03 -9.04 -7.60
CA GLN A 39 -3.42 -8.41 -8.77
C GLN A 39 -2.05 -7.86 -8.39
N LEU A 40 -1.08 -8.01 -9.30
CA LEU A 40 0.25 -7.40 -9.16
C LEU A 40 0.27 -6.09 -9.96
N VAL A 41 0.74 -5.02 -9.33
CA VAL A 41 0.96 -3.73 -9.98
C VAL A 41 2.44 -3.40 -9.87
N VAL A 42 3.09 -3.18 -11.01
CA VAL A 42 4.48 -2.75 -11.06
C VAL A 42 4.50 -1.23 -11.14
N LEU A 43 5.16 -0.59 -10.18
CA LEU A 43 5.32 0.84 -10.11
C LEU A 43 6.80 1.20 -10.24
N GLU A 44 7.09 2.29 -10.93
CA GLU A 44 8.42 2.88 -10.93
C GLU A 44 8.68 3.53 -9.57
N VAL A 45 9.85 3.28 -8.99
CA VAL A 45 10.29 3.90 -7.74
C VAL A 45 11.53 4.74 -8.05
N PRO A 46 11.48 6.06 -7.86
CA PRO A 46 12.62 6.92 -8.14
C PRO A 46 13.74 6.68 -7.13
N GLN A 47 14.98 6.83 -7.58
CA GLN A 47 16.11 6.95 -6.67
C GLN A 47 16.07 8.35 -6.05
N LEU A 48 16.19 8.41 -4.72
CA LEU A 48 16.12 9.65 -3.95
C LEU A 48 17.39 9.80 -3.12
N GLU A 49 17.97 11.00 -3.15
CA GLU A 49 18.95 11.45 -2.18
C GLU A 49 18.22 12.23 -1.08
N LEU A 50 18.38 11.81 0.18
CA LEU A 50 17.79 12.50 1.32
C LEU A 50 18.74 13.59 1.80
N VAL A 51 18.25 14.83 1.85
CA VAL A 51 19.01 16.00 2.34
C VAL A 51 18.37 16.49 3.65
N GLU A 52 19.16 16.51 4.73
CA GLU A 52 18.74 17.01 6.04
C GLU A 52 18.66 18.54 6.04
N THR A 53 17.63 19.11 6.66
CA THR A 53 17.40 20.55 6.78
C THR A 53 16.73 20.87 8.11
N GLU A 54 16.95 22.09 8.62
CA GLU A 54 16.31 22.56 9.87
C GLU A 54 14.80 22.74 9.70
N GLU A 55 14.36 23.25 8.54
CA GLU A 55 12.96 23.51 8.25
C GLU A 55 12.59 23.17 6.80
N LEU A 56 11.32 22.80 6.58
CA LEU A 56 10.73 22.60 5.25
C LEU A 56 10.02 23.90 4.79
N PRO A 57 10.02 24.22 3.49
CA PRO A 57 9.33 25.41 2.99
C PRO A 57 7.81 25.29 3.17
N GLU A 58 7.14 26.44 3.26
CA GLU A 58 5.68 26.49 3.25
C GLU A 58 5.11 25.92 1.94
N SER A 59 3.93 25.30 2.03
CA SER A 59 3.15 24.88 0.87
C SER A 59 1.70 25.29 1.06
N GLU A 60 0.96 25.48 -0.03
CA GLU A 60 -0.47 25.78 0.04
C GLU A 60 -1.22 24.76 0.92
N ARG A 61 -0.82 23.48 0.89
CA ARG A 61 -1.40 22.39 1.68
C ARG A 61 -1.02 22.46 3.17
N GLY A 62 0.21 22.83 3.50
CA GLY A 62 0.74 22.85 4.87
C GLY A 62 0.54 21.51 5.59
N VAL A 63 0.20 21.57 6.88
CA VAL A 63 -0.02 20.40 7.77
C VAL A 63 -1.38 19.70 7.58
N ARG A 64 -2.21 20.16 6.65
CA ARG A 64 -3.59 19.67 6.49
C ARG A 64 -3.60 18.23 5.94
N GLY A 65 -4.47 17.35 6.46
CA GLY A 65 -4.60 15.94 6.05
C GLY A 65 -5.93 15.33 6.48
N PHE A 66 -6.11 14.02 6.30
CA PHE A 66 -7.28 13.27 6.84
C PHE A 66 -8.66 13.86 6.49
N GLY A 67 -8.89 14.19 5.22
CA GLY A 67 -10.17 14.75 4.78
C GLY A 67 -10.32 16.27 4.97
N SER A 68 -9.26 16.98 5.35
CA SER A 68 -9.26 18.45 5.54
C SER A 68 -9.70 19.30 4.34
N SER A 69 -9.79 18.72 3.14
CA SER A 69 -10.25 19.41 1.93
C SER A 69 -11.77 19.43 1.78
N ARG A 70 -12.53 18.65 2.58
CA ARG A 70 -14.00 18.57 2.52
C ARG A 70 -14.61 18.25 3.88
N ALA A 71 -15.30 19.25 4.46
CA ALA A 71 -16.42 19.05 5.38
C ALA A 71 -17.61 19.86 4.83
N ARG A 72 -18.42 19.22 3.99
CA ARG A 72 -19.83 19.53 3.78
C ARG A 72 -20.57 18.22 3.70
#